data_AF-A0AAV1RU06-F1
#
_entry.id   AF-A0AAV1RU06-F1
#
_cell.length_a   1.000
_cell.length_b   1.000
_cell.length_c   1.000
_cell.angle_alpha   90.00
_cell.angle_beta   90.00
_cell.angle_gamma   90.00
#
_symmetry.space_group_name_H-M   'P 1'
#
loop_
_entity.id
_entity.type
_entity.pdbx_description
1 polymer ?
#
loop_
_entity_poly.entity_id
_entity_poly.type
_entity_poly.pdbx_seq_one_letter_code
_entity_poly.pdbx_strand_id
1 'polypeptide(L)'
;MEALKASFVPSPHIPATPAKLHKSEFLHFQFSSIPSSFVQSNDRNIKSSSKIFTALSSSTVSAEPLDPTEPVLETDSREEKFDWYAQWYPVMPVCDLDKRVPHAKKVMGLDLVVWWDRNESEWKVFDDACPHRLAPLSEGRIDQWGRLQCVYHGWCFNGSGDCKFIPQAPPDGPPKVEGDMITELSKPLSIQVRTFKRACVAAYPSTVQNDIVWFWPNTSPEYKDILSTKRPPYIAELDDPSYTKSMGNREFPFGYA
;
A
#
# COMPACT_ATOMS: atom_id res chain seq x y z
N MET A 1 44.74 52.80 -8.46
CA MET A 1 45.95 52.13 -7.95
C MET A 1 45.46 51.03 -7.02
N GLU A 2 45.53 49.73 -7.28
CA GLU A 2 46.15 48.91 -8.32
C GLU A 2 45.20 47.76 -8.69
N ALA A 3 45.35 47.26 -9.92
CA ALA A 3 44.59 46.15 -10.47
C ALA A 3 45.17 44.80 -10.03
N LEU A 4 44.34 43.91 -9.49
CA LEU A 4 44.69 42.51 -9.24
C LEU A 4 44.63 41.73 -10.55
N LYS A 5 45.80 41.29 -11.02
CA LYS A 5 45.99 40.47 -12.21
C LYS A 5 45.56 39.02 -11.93
N ALA A 6 44.56 38.55 -12.67
CA ALA A 6 44.22 37.14 -12.79
C ALA A 6 45.31 36.40 -13.60
N SER A 7 45.78 35.28 -13.09
CA SER A 7 46.75 34.40 -13.77
C SER A 7 46.01 33.21 -14.36
N PHE A 8 45.93 33.15 -15.69
CA PHE A 8 45.41 32.01 -16.44
C PHE A 8 46.51 30.94 -16.59
N VAL A 9 46.20 29.70 -16.22
CA VAL A 9 47.03 28.52 -16.49
C VAL A 9 46.34 27.71 -17.59
N PRO A 10 47.00 27.37 -18.72
CA PRO A 10 46.40 26.51 -19.74
C PRO A 10 46.44 25.04 -19.32
N SER A 11 45.28 24.39 -19.37
CA SER A 11 45.13 22.94 -19.15
C SER A 11 45.50 22.14 -20.41
N PRO A 12 46.23 21.02 -20.32
CA PRO A 12 46.59 20.24 -21.50
C PRO A 12 45.39 19.43 -22.04
N HIS A 13 45.11 19.63 -23.32
CA HIS A 13 44.18 18.84 -24.12
C HIS A 13 44.65 17.39 -24.25
N ILE A 14 43.78 16.43 -23.92
CA ILE A 14 43.94 15.00 -24.21
C ILE A 14 43.04 14.66 -25.42
N PRO A 15 43.60 14.11 -26.52
CA PRO A 15 42.78 13.70 -27.67
C PRO A 15 42.05 12.37 -27.40
N ALA A 16 40.74 12.37 -27.62
CA ALA A 16 39.89 11.20 -27.58
C ALA A 16 40.12 10.32 -28.82
N THR A 17 40.37 9.03 -28.61
CA THR A 17 40.43 8.00 -29.66
C THR A 17 39.32 6.98 -29.37
N PRO A 18 38.54 6.50 -30.37
CA PRO A 18 37.42 5.61 -30.12
C PRO A 18 37.89 4.16 -29.91
N ALA A 19 37.65 3.62 -28.72
CA ALA A 19 37.89 2.21 -28.43
C ALA A 19 36.68 1.35 -28.82
N LYS A 20 36.96 0.30 -29.59
CA LYS A 20 36.01 -0.70 -30.11
C LYS A 20 35.34 -1.48 -28.97
N LEU A 21 34.03 -1.62 -29.07
CA LEU A 21 33.19 -2.45 -28.21
C LEU A 21 33.51 -3.93 -28.47
N HIS A 22 34.13 -4.62 -27.51
CA HIS A 22 34.31 -6.06 -27.57
C HIS A 22 33.13 -6.75 -26.88
N LYS A 23 32.51 -7.66 -27.62
CA LYS A 23 31.39 -8.52 -27.23
C LYS A 23 31.86 -9.43 -26.09
N SER A 24 31.26 -9.31 -24.90
CA SER A 24 31.51 -10.26 -23.80
C SER A 24 30.50 -11.38 -23.86
N GLU A 25 31.02 -12.59 -23.80
CA GLU A 25 30.32 -13.86 -23.97
C GLU A 25 29.35 -14.14 -22.81
N PHE A 26 28.24 -14.76 -23.19
CA PHE A 26 27.23 -15.34 -22.31
C PHE A 26 27.85 -16.48 -21.50
N LEU A 27 27.90 -16.32 -20.17
CA LEU A 27 28.10 -17.46 -19.28
C LEU A 27 26.76 -18.18 -19.08
N HIS A 28 26.73 -19.39 -19.63
CA HIS A 28 25.64 -20.35 -19.58
C HIS A 28 25.58 -20.97 -18.18
N PHE A 29 24.71 -20.46 -17.29
CA PHE A 29 24.42 -21.15 -16.04
C PHE A 29 23.36 -22.22 -16.28
N GLN A 30 23.79 -23.48 -16.27
CA GLN A 30 22.91 -24.64 -16.25
C GLN A 30 22.25 -24.73 -14.87
N PHE A 31 20.94 -24.50 -14.82
CA PHE A 31 20.12 -24.86 -13.66
C PHE A 31 19.80 -26.35 -13.72
N SER A 32 20.39 -27.12 -12.81
CA SER A 32 19.99 -28.49 -12.51
C SER A 32 18.64 -28.50 -11.81
N SER A 33 17.68 -29.18 -12.43
CA SER A 33 16.32 -29.44 -11.97
C SER A 33 16.31 -30.54 -10.90
N ILE A 34 15.57 -30.30 -9.80
CA ILE A 34 15.17 -31.34 -8.84
C ILE A 34 13.63 -31.34 -8.76
N PRO A 35 12.95 -32.50 -8.79
CA PRO A 35 11.50 -32.57 -8.98
C PRO A 35 10.73 -32.35 -7.68
N SER A 36 9.64 -31.60 -7.78
CA SER A 36 8.56 -31.51 -6.79
C SER A 36 7.65 -32.73 -6.91
N SER A 37 7.54 -33.52 -5.85
CA SER A 37 6.54 -34.58 -5.73
C SER A 37 5.20 -33.98 -5.27
N PHE A 38 4.26 -34.07 -6.20
CA PHE A 38 2.86 -33.70 -6.16
C PHE A 38 2.03 -34.65 -5.29
N VAL A 39 1.18 -34.10 -4.41
CA VAL A 39 0.02 -34.80 -3.84
C VAL A 39 -1.20 -33.86 -3.88
N GLN A 40 -2.01 -34.04 -4.92
CA GLN A 40 -3.45 -33.78 -4.97
C GLN A 40 -4.17 -34.91 -4.21
N SER A 41 -5.35 -34.83 -3.59
CA SER A 41 -6.46 -33.88 -3.47
C SER A 41 -7.31 -34.39 -2.29
N ASN A 42 -8.13 -33.56 -1.65
CA ASN A 42 -9.59 -33.66 -1.83
C ASN A 42 -10.39 -32.64 -1.03
N ASP A 43 -11.44 -32.19 -1.71
CA ASP A 43 -12.59 -31.39 -1.33
C ASP A 43 -13.09 -31.52 0.11
N ARG A 44 -13.56 -30.38 0.64
CA ARG A 44 -14.88 -30.26 1.28
C ARG A 44 -15.33 -28.80 1.38
N ASN A 45 -16.38 -28.52 0.62
CA ASN A 45 -17.26 -27.37 0.68
C ASN A 45 -17.97 -27.31 2.05
N ILE A 46 -17.74 -26.28 2.87
CA ILE A 46 -18.54 -26.01 4.06
C ILE A 46 -18.84 -24.51 4.15
N LYS A 47 -20.12 -24.19 3.92
CA LYS A 47 -20.76 -22.91 4.24
C LYS A 47 -20.58 -22.60 5.72
N SER A 48 -19.99 -21.45 6.04
CA SER A 48 -19.87 -20.98 7.42
C SER A 48 -21.16 -20.25 7.82
N SER A 49 -21.99 -20.95 8.61
CA SER A 49 -23.13 -20.38 9.35
C SER A 49 -22.65 -20.09 10.77
N SER A 50 -22.77 -18.83 11.16
CA SER A 50 -22.50 -18.30 12.49
C SER A 50 -23.40 -18.97 13.55
N LYS A 51 -22.80 -19.59 14.56
CA LYS A 51 -23.46 -19.99 15.80
C LYS A 51 -22.90 -19.17 16.96
N ILE A 52 -23.78 -18.40 17.58
CA ILE A 52 -23.55 -17.61 18.79
C ILE A 52 -23.69 -18.57 19.98
N PHE A 53 -22.72 -18.57 20.89
CA PHE A 53 -22.84 -19.22 22.19
C PHE A 53 -23.42 -18.22 23.20
N THR A 54 -24.61 -18.55 23.71
CA THR A 54 -25.29 -17.86 24.80
C THR A 54 -24.70 -18.32 26.13
N ALA A 55 -24.14 -17.38 26.90
CA ALA A 55 -23.85 -17.61 28.32
C ALA A 55 -25.01 -17.07 29.17
N LEU A 56 -25.52 -17.94 30.02
CA LEU A 56 -26.62 -17.71 30.95
C LEU A 56 -26.11 -16.94 32.17
N SER A 57 -26.87 -15.96 32.66
CA SER A 57 -26.88 -15.65 34.09
C SER A 57 -28.27 -15.18 34.51
N SER A 58 -28.74 -15.85 35.54
CA SER A 58 -30.06 -15.76 36.16
C SER A 58 -29.97 -14.89 37.40
N SER A 59 -31.02 -14.12 37.72
CA SER A 59 -31.68 -14.11 39.04
C SER A 59 -32.82 -13.07 39.12
N THR A 60 -33.95 -13.57 39.63
CA THR A 60 -35.19 -12.96 40.17
C THR A 60 -34.93 -11.91 41.28
N VAL A 61 -35.80 -10.96 41.65
CA VAL A 61 -37.24 -11.06 41.97
C VAL A 61 -37.89 -9.67 42.23
N SER A 62 -39.24 -9.65 42.17
CA SER A 62 -40.23 -8.78 42.84
C SER A 62 -40.72 -7.47 42.18
N ALA A 63 -42.04 -7.46 41.92
CA ALA A 63 -42.93 -6.35 41.56
C ALA A 63 -43.50 -5.68 42.84
N GLU A 64 -43.78 -4.38 42.92
CA GLU A 64 -44.96 -3.59 42.45
C GLU A 64 -44.89 -2.18 43.13
N PRO A 65 -45.79 -1.18 42.93
CA PRO A 65 -46.04 -0.39 41.71
C PRO A 65 -46.16 1.16 41.95
N LEU A 66 -46.02 1.93 40.85
CA LEU A 66 -46.61 3.27 40.56
C LEU A 66 -46.25 4.53 41.40
N ASP A 67 -45.59 5.49 40.73
CA ASP A 67 -46.07 6.89 40.61
C ASP A 67 -45.50 7.51 39.31
N PRO A 68 -46.27 8.28 38.50
CA PRO A 68 -45.84 8.77 37.20
C PRO A 68 -45.26 10.18 37.29
N THR A 69 -44.50 10.54 36.26
CA THR A 69 -44.09 11.91 35.88
C THR A 69 -42.65 12.28 36.26
N GLU A 70 -41.70 11.76 35.49
CA GLU A 70 -40.47 12.48 35.14
C GLU A 70 -40.29 12.31 33.62
N PRO A 71 -39.96 13.36 32.85
CA PRO A 71 -39.64 13.22 31.44
C PRO A 71 -38.39 12.36 31.34
N VAL A 72 -38.56 11.13 30.88
CA VAL A 72 -37.46 10.27 30.45
C VAL A 72 -36.73 11.02 29.35
N LEU A 73 -35.62 11.66 29.72
CA LEU A 73 -34.58 11.99 28.76
C LEU A 73 -34.16 10.65 28.18
N GLU A 74 -34.70 10.34 27.00
CA GLU A 74 -34.20 9.30 26.11
C GLU A 74 -32.77 9.70 25.77
N THR A 75 -31.86 9.36 26.67
CA THR A 75 -30.47 9.16 26.32
C THR A 75 -30.51 7.96 25.39
N ASP A 76 -30.53 8.28 24.09
CA ASP A 76 -30.22 7.37 22.99
C ASP A 76 -28.77 6.90 23.18
N SER A 77 -28.55 6.14 24.24
CA SER A 77 -27.31 5.48 24.60
C SER A 77 -27.25 4.19 23.79
N ARG A 78 -27.29 4.34 22.47
CA ARG A 78 -26.70 3.33 21.60
C ARG A 78 -25.24 3.35 21.96
N GLU A 79 -24.79 2.33 22.68
CA GLU A 79 -23.36 2.04 22.80
C GLU A 79 -22.80 1.97 21.39
N GLU A 80 -22.16 3.06 20.94
CA GLU A 80 -21.58 3.11 19.61
C GLU A 80 -20.48 2.06 19.55
N LYS A 81 -20.76 0.95 18.87
CA LYS A 81 -19.81 -0.12 18.68
C LYS A 81 -18.57 0.45 17.99
N PHE A 82 -17.42 0.32 18.63
CA PHE A 82 -16.16 0.78 18.07
C PHE A 82 -15.87 0.09 16.72
N ASP A 83 -15.82 0.88 15.66
CA ASP A 83 -15.42 0.40 14.34
C ASP A 83 -13.90 0.48 14.19
N TRP A 84 -13.27 -0.68 14.28
CA TRP A 84 -11.83 -0.88 14.11
C TRP A 84 -11.34 -0.46 12.73
N TYR A 85 -12.18 -0.53 11.69
CA TYR A 85 -11.78 -0.16 10.33
C TYR A 85 -11.98 1.33 10.00
N ALA A 86 -12.53 2.10 10.95
CA ALA A 86 -12.77 3.54 10.82
C ALA A 86 -11.88 4.38 11.77
N GLN A 87 -10.61 4.01 11.91
CA GLN A 87 -9.62 4.69 12.75
C GLN A 87 -8.27 4.84 12.06
N TRP A 88 -7.46 5.78 12.52
CA TRP A 88 -6.07 5.94 12.07
C TRP A 88 -5.13 5.03 12.85
N TYR A 89 -4.28 4.30 12.13
CA TYR A 89 -3.27 3.44 12.72
C TYR A 89 -1.86 3.85 12.26
N PRO A 90 -0.87 3.86 13.17
CA PRO A 90 0.51 4.10 12.81
C PRO A 90 1.07 2.84 12.14
N VAL A 91 1.76 3.01 11.02
CA VAL A 91 2.38 1.91 10.28
C VAL A 91 3.85 1.79 10.66
N MET A 92 4.63 2.85 10.44
CA MET A 92 6.07 2.91 10.68
C MET A 92 6.55 4.35 10.88
N PRO A 93 7.59 4.60 11.68
CA PRO A 93 8.29 5.86 11.65
C PRO A 93 9.03 6.05 10.31
N VAL A 94 9.05 7.28 9.80
CA VAL A 94 9.65 7.61 8.50
C VAL A 94 11.16 7.36 8.48
N CYS A 95 11.84 7.49 9.63
CA CYS A 95 13.28 7.23 9.75
C CYS A 95 13.68 5.77 9.48
N ASP A 96 12.73 4.84 9.61
CA ASP A 96 12.97 3.40 9.40
C ASP A 96 12.63 2.96 7.96
N LEU A 97 12.28 3.90 7.07
CA LEU A 97 11.88 3.64 5.69
C LEU A 97 12.90 4.20 4.70
N ASP A 98 13.31 3.38 3.71
CA ASP A 98 14.13 3.81 2.58
C ASP A 98 13.27 4.15 1.35
N LYS A 99 13.26 5.40 0.92
CA LYS A 99 12.52 5.89 -0.27
C LYS A 99 12.87 5.17 -1.58
N ARG A 100 13.88 4.31 -1.61
CA ARG A 100 14.32 3.57 -2.80
C ARG A 100 13.63 2.23 -2.98
N VAL A 101 13.06 1.66 -1.92
CA VAL A 101 12.48 0.31 -1.91
C VAL A 101 11.09 0.29 -1.26
N PRO A 102 10.20 -0.61 -1.68
CA PRO A 102 8.96 -0.87 -0.96
C PRO A 102 9.22 -1.71 0.31
N HIS A 103 8.36 -1.57 1.33
CA HIS A 103 8.50 -2.25 2.62
C HIS A 103 7.23 -3.03 2.96
N ALA A 104 7.38 -4.31 3.28
CA ALA A 104 6.32 -5.14 3.81
C ALA A 104 6.01 -4.76 5.26
N LYS A 105 4.72 -4.60 5.58
CA LYS A 105 4.22 -4.36 6.95
C LYS A 105 2.92 -5.10 7.18
N LYS A 106 2.68 -5.52 8.42
CA LYS A 106 1.40 -6.11 8.84
C LYS A 106 0.80 -5.29 9.96
N VAL A 107 -0.39 -4.75 9.76
CA VAL A 107 -1.13 -3.98 10.77
C VAL A 107 -2.56 -4.48 10.83
N MET A 108 -3.05 -4.82 12.01
CA MET A 108 -4.39 -5.42 12.20
C MET A 108 -4.66 -6.67 11.34
N GLY A 109 -3.61 -7.45 11.05
CA GLY A 109 -3.70 -8.62 10.18
C GLY A 109 -3.73 -8.31 8.69
N LEU A 110 -3.80 -7.04 8.28
CA LEU A 110 -3.69 -6.60 6.89
C LEU A 110 -2.22 -6.60 6.45
N ASP A 111 -1.94 -7.25 5.33
CA ASP A 111 -0.63 -7.20 4.67
C ASP A 111 -0.55 -5.94 3.80
N LEU A 112 0.41 -5.07 4.13
CA LEU A 112 0.55 -3.73 3.57
C LEU A 112 1.92 -3.56 2.92
N VAL A 113 1.95 -2.82 1.82
CA VAL A 113 3.19 -2.30 1.24
C VAL A 113 3.27 -0.79 1.47
N VAL A 114 4.33 -0.35 2.17
CA VAL A 114 4.67 1.06 2.33
C VAL A 114 5.77 1.42 1.33
N TRP A 115 5.50 2.38 0.45
CA TRP A 115 6.43 2.74 -0.62
C TRP A 115 6.39 4.24 -0.91
N TRP A 116 7.46 4.75 -1.51
CA TRP A 116 7.60 6.16 -1.84
C TRP A 116 7.19 6.42 -3.29
N ASP A 117 6.08 7.13 -3.50
CA ASP A 117 5.70 7.60 -4.83
C ASP A 117 6.58 8.79 -5.20
N ARG A 118 7.48 8.60 -6.16
CA ARG A 118 8.38 9.67 -6.62
C ARG A 118 7.66 10.76 -7.41
N ASN A 119 6.51 10.45 -8.00
CA ASN A 119 5.75 11.40 -8.79
C ASN A 119 5.00 12.39 -7.91
N GLU A 120 4.46 11.91 -6.78
CA GLU A 120 3.73 12.74 -5.80
C GLU A 120 4.64 13.21 -4.65
N SER A 121 5.85 12.63 -4.51
CA SER A 121 6.75 12.88 -3.37
C SER A 121 6.09 12.59 -2.02
N GLU A 122 5.38 11.47 -1.95
CA GLU A 122 4.60 11.07 -0.78
C GLU A 122 4.77 9.57 -0.48
N TRP A 123 4.68 9.21 0.80
CA TRP A 123 4.55 7.82 1.22
C TRP A 123 3.12 7.34 0.95
N LYS A 124 3.00 6.15 0.36
CA LYS A 124 1.73 5.51 0.04
C LYS A 124 1.67 4.13 0.70
N VAL A 125 0.45 3.71 1.06
CA VAL A 125 0.17 2.42 1.70
C VAL A 125 -0.88 1.68 0.89
N PHE A 126 -0.51 0.53 0.32
CA PHE A 126 -1.40 -0.34 -0.45
C PHE A 126 -1.54 -1.71 0.20
N ASP A 127 -2.51 -2.50 -0.25
CA ASP A 127 -2.48 -3.95 -0.09
C ASP A 127 -1.14 -4.50 -0.61
N ASP A 128 -0.50 -5.38 0.14
CA ASP A 128 0.71 -6.09 -0.30
C ASP A 128 0.38 -7.28 -1.21
N ALA A 129 -0.50 -7.07 -2.18
CA ALA A 129 -0.94 -8.11 -3.08
C ALA A 129 -1.20 -7.54 -4.48
N CYS A 130 -0.41 -7.99 -5.46
CA CYS A 130 -0.62 -7.60 -6.83
C CYS A 130 -1.96 -8.17 -7.36
N PRO A 131 -2.87 -7.35 -7.91
CA PRO A 131 -4.20 -7.82 -8.36
C PRO A 131 -4.15 -8.84 -9.49
N HIS A 132 -2.99 -9.05 -10.13
CA HIS A 132 -2.81 -10.07 -11.16
C HIS A 132 -2.78 -11.50 -10.59
N ARG A 133 -1.85 -11.79 -9.66
CA ARG A 133 -1.63 -13.13 -9.10
C ARG A 133 -1.20 -13.12 -7.63
N LEU A 134 -1.54 -12.05 -6.91
CA LEU A 134 -1.32 -11.87 -5.47
C LEU A 134 0.15 -11.94 -5.04
N ALA A 135 1.10 -11.72 -5.95
CA ALA A 135 2.50 -11.59 -5.59
C ALA A 135 2.67 -10.36 -4.67
N PRO A 136 3.50 -10.46 -3.61
CA PRO A 136 3.77 -9.34 -2.71
C PRO A 136 4.39 -8.20 -3.51
N LEU A 137 3.79 -7.01 -3.39
CA LEU A 137 4.29 -5.80 -4.04
C LEU A 137 5.52 -5.24 -3.30
N SER A 138 5.66 -5.57 -2.02
CA SER A 138 6.82 -5.28 -1.18
C SER A 138 8.10 -5.97 -1.62
N GLU A 139 8.02 -7.06 -2.37
CA GLU A 139 9.17 -7.69 -3.04
C GLU A 139 9.50 -7.03 -4.39
N GLY A 140 8.69 -6.05 -4.81
CA GLY A 140 8.84 -5.29 -6.04
C GLY A 140 9.94 -4.23 -5.96
N ARG A 141 9.80 -3.20 -6.81
CA ARG A 141 10.71 -2.06 -6.86
C ARG A 141 9.99 -0.77 -7.25
N ILE A 142 10.65 0.36 -7.04
CA ILE A 142 10.25 1.63 -7.64
C ILE A 142 10.92 1.72 -9.01
N ASP A 143 10.13 1.76 -10.08
CA ASP A 143 10.64 1.79 -11.45
C ASP A 143 11.29 3.15 -11.80
N GLN A 144 11.91 3.24 -12.99
CA GLN A 144 12.55 4.48 -13.43
C GLN A 144 11.58 5.65 -13.66
N TRP A 145 10.27 5.39 -13.73
CA TRP A 145 9.20 6.38 -13.83
C TRP A 145 8.54 6.67 -12.48
N GLY A 146 9.12 6.19 -11.37
CA GLY A 146 8.65 6.49 -10.03
C GLY A 146 7.42 5.72 -9.58
N ARG A 147 7.05 4.64 -10.25
CA ARG A 147 5.87 3.81 -9.95
C ARG A 147 6.25 2.57 -9.15
N LEU A 148 5.31 2.04 -8.38
CA LEU A 148 5.47 0.74 -7.74
C LEU A 148 5.35 -0.36 -8.79
N GLN A 149 6.39 -1.16 -8.97
CA GLN A 149 6.45 -2.24 -9.93
C GLN A 149 6.51 -3.61 -9.25
N CYS A 150 5.54 -4.46 -9.56
CA CYS A 150 5.45 -5.82 -9.05
C CYS A 150 6.64 -6.68 -9.52
N VAL A 151 7.21 -7.49 -8.61
CA VAL A 151 8.34 -8.38 -8.89
C VAL A 151 8.01 -9.45 -9.94
N TYR A 152 6.76 -9.91 -9.97
CA TYR A 152 6.41 -11.08 -10.76
C TYR A 152 6.37 -10.81 -12.26
N HIS A 153 5.48 -9.93 -12.69
CA HIS A 153 5.27 -9.61 -14.12
C HIS A 153 5.50 -8.14 -14.43
N GLY A 154 6.04 -7.36 -13.49
CA GLY A 154 6.38 -5.97 -13.75
C GLY A 154 5.20 -5.03 -13.96
N TRP A 155 3.99 -5.39 -13.52
CA TRP A 155 2.85 -4.47 -13.50
C TRP A 155 3.18 -3.26 -12.64
N CYS A 156 2.92 -2.06 -13.15
CA CYS A 156 3.26 -0.81 -12.48
C CYS A 156 2.01 -0.03 -12.03
N PHE A 157 2.06 0.51 -10.82
CA PHE A 157 0.96 1.25 -10.17
C PHE A 157 1.40 2.66 -9.76
N ASN A 158 0.52 3.66 -9.86
CA ASN A 158 0.77 4.99 -9.28
C ASN A 158 0.32 5.06 -7.81
N GLY A 159 0.52 6.20 -7.15
CA GLY A 159 0.11 6.46 -5.76
C GLY A 159 -1.38 6.33 -5.45
N SER A 160 -2.26 6.36 -6.46
CA SER A 160 -3.69 6.10 -6.30
C SER A 160 -4.08 4.62 -6.42
N GLY A 161 -3.11 3.74 -6.69
CA GLY A 161 -3.33 2.31 -6.93
C GLY A 161 -3.72 1.96 -8.36
N ASP A 162 -3.81 2.92 -9.27
CA ASP A 162 -4.16 2.65 -10.67
C ASP A 162 -3.02 1.90 -11.38
N CYS A 163 -3.35 0.83 -12.09
CA CYS A 163 -2.38 0.22 -12.99
C CYS A 163 -2.10 1.15 -14.17
N LYS A 164 -0.83 1.55 -14.31
CA LYS A 164 -0.36 2.46 -15.36
C LYS A 164 0.34 1.73 -16.50
N PHE A 165 0.88 0.54 -16.25
CA PHE A 165 1.65 -0.20 -17.24
C PHE A 165 1.68 -1.69 -16.95
N ILE A 166 1.49 -2.48 -18.02
CA ILE A 166 1.57 -3.93 -18.02
C ILE A 166 2.56 -4.30 -19.12
N PRO A 167 3.78 -4.78 -18.80
CA PRO A 167 4.80 -5.06 -19.82
C PRO A 167 4.37 -6.07 -20.88
N GLN A 168 3.50 -7.03 -20.53
CA GLN A 168 3.05 -8.10 -21.42
C GLN A 168 1.84 -7.71 -22.28
N ALA A 169 1.23 -6.54 -22.05
CA ALA A 169 0.04 -6.15 -22.77
C ALA A 169 0.40 -5.49 -24.11
N PRO A 170 -0.34 -5.75 -25.20
CA PRO A 170 -0.12 -5.08 -26.47
C PRO A 170 -0.26 -3.56 -26.34
N PRO A 171 0.57 -2.75 -27.04
CA PRO A 171 0.49 -1.29 -27.00
C PRO A 171 -0.92 -0.73 -27.32
N ASP A 172 -1.63 -1.41 -28.21
CA ASP A 172 -2.95 -1.02 -28.72
C ASP A 172 -4.11 -1.51 -27.83
N GLY A 173 -3.81 -2.11 -26.68
CA GLY A 173 -4.80 -2.70 -25.80
C GLY A 173 -5.20 -4.12 -26.21
N PRO A 174 -5.96 -4.84 -25.37
CA PRO A 174 -6.61 -6.07 -25.81
C PRO A 174 -7.60 -5.75 -26.95
N PRO A 175 -7.77 -6.64 -27.94
CA PRO A 175 -8.78 -6.46 -28.98
C PRO A 175 -10.16 -6.29 -28.33
N LYS A 176 -10.98 -5.36 -28.83
CA LYS A 176 -12.39 -5.32 -28.43
C LYS A 176 -13.09 -6.54 -29.02
N VAL A 177 -13.73 -7.31 -28.17
CA VAL A 177 -14.54 -8.47 -28.55
C VAL A 177 -15.99 -8.12 -28.23
N GLU A 178 -16.79 -7.87 -29.27
CA GLU A 178 -18.25 -7.74 -29.17
C GLU A 178 -18.85 -8.99 -29.82
N GLY A 179 -19.31 -9.95 -29.00
CA GLY A 179 -19.68 -11.29 -29.49
C GLY A 179 -18.45 -12.09 -29.92
N ASP A 180 -18.51 -12.76 -31.08
CA ASP A 180 -17.37 -13.51 -31.66
C ASP A 180 -16.50 -12.66 -32.60
N MET A 181 -16.83 -11.37 -32.79
CA MET A 181 -16.15 -10.50 -33.75
C MET A 181 -15.20 -9.53 -33.04
N ILE A 182 -13.96 -9.49 -33.54
CA ILE A 182 -12.95 -8.49 -33.14
C ILE A 182 -13.26 -7.20 -33.90
N THR A 183 -13.62 -6.13 -33.19
CA THR A 183 -13.88 -4.81 -33.80
C THR A 183 -12.68 -3.87 -33.58
N GLU A 184 -12.10 -3.35 -34.66
CA GLU A 184 -10.98 -2.41 -34.58
C GLU A 184 -11.43 -1.04 -34.06
N LEU A 185 -10.94 -0.70 -32.87
CA LEU A 185 -10.14 0.48 -32.50
C LEU A 185 -10.27 0.57 -30.97
N SER A 186 -9.52 -0.27 -30.27
CA SER A 186 -9.35 -0.18 -28.83
C SER A 186 -8.60 1.12 -28.52
N LYS A 187 -9.07 1.88 -27.52
CA LYS A 187 -8.35 3.04 -27.01
C LYS A 187 -6.92 2.61 -26.64
N PRO A 188 -5.91 3.49 -26.74
CA PRO A 188 -4.53 3.13 -26.38
C PRO A 188 -4.50 2.49 -24.99
N LEU A 189 -3.67 1.46 -24.80
CA LEU A 189 -3.60 0.64 -23.59
C LEU A 189 -3.52 1.47 -22.30
N SER A 190 -2.83 2.62 -22.37
CA SER A 190 -2.68 3.59 -21.26
C SER A 190 -4.01 4.15 -20.74
N ILE A 191 -5.06 4.16 -21.56
CA ILE A 191 -6.43 4.56 -21.21
C ILE A 191 -7.26 3.34 -20.79
N GLN A 192 -7.10 2.20 -21.45
CA GLN A 192 -7.92 1.01 -21.19
C GLN A 192 -7.56 0.33 -19.85
N VAL A 193 -6.27 0.19 -19.51
CA VAL A 193 -5.82 -0.43 -18.25
C VAL A 193 -6.29 0.37 -17.03
N ARG A 194 -6.34 1.70 -17.14
CA ARG A 194 -6.93 2.59 -16.12
C ARG A 194 -8.42 2.36 -15.88
N THR A 195 -9.13 1.81 -16.88
CA THR A 195 -10.59 1.67 -16.82
C THR A 195 -11.02 0.36 -16.12
N PHE A 196 -10.12 -0.64 -16.03
CA PHE A 196 -10.42 -1.90 -15.36
C PHE A 196 -10.09 -1.80 -13.87
N LYS A 197 -11.10 -1.56 -13.02
CA LYS A 197 -10.96 -1.53 -11.56
C LYS A 197 -10.27 -2.76 -10.98
N ARG A 198 -10.46 -3.94 -11.60
CA ARG A 198 -9.82 -5.21 -11.20
C ARG A 198 -8.31 -5.25 -11.44
N ALA A 199 -7.78 -4.32 -12.24
CA ALA A 199 -6.35 -4.18 -12.45
C ALA A 199 -5.71 -3.22 -11.44
N CYS A 200 -6.49 -2.47 -10.67
CA CYS A 200 -5.98 -1.54 -9.67
C CYS A 200 -5.69 -2.27 -8.35
N VAL A 201 -4.65 -1.84 -7.65
CA VAL A 201 -4.37 -2.28 -6.29
C VAL A 201 -5.19 -1.44 -5.31
N ALA A 202 -5.62 -2.02 -4.19
CA ALA A 202 -6.32 -1.27 -3.16
C ALA A 202 -5.34 -0.30 -2.48
N ALA A 203 -5.65 0.99 -2.56
CA ALA A 203 -4.86 2.05 -1.96
C ALA A 203 -5.56 2.59 -0.72
N TYR A 204 -4.87 2.58 0.41
CA TYR A 204 -5.40 3.10 1.67
C TYR A 204 -5.16 4.61 1.77
N PRO A 205 -6.14 5.38 2.27
CA PRO A 205 -5.88 6.75 2.71
C PRO A 205 -4.73 6.74 3.72
N SER A 206 -3.71 7.53 3.44
CA SER A 206 -2.47 7.56 4.21
C SER A 206 -1.91 8.97 4.27
N THR A 207 -1.16 9.26 5.33
CA THR A 207 -0.49 10.56 5.51
C THR A 207 0.76 10.40 6.39
N VAL A 208 1.65 11.38 6.33
CA VAL A 208 2.73 11.51 7.30
C VAL A 208 2.34 12.58 8.32
N GLN A 209 2.37 12.22 9.60
CA GLN A 209 2.17 13.16 10.71
C GLN A 209 3.11 12.78 11.86
N ASN A 210 3.76 13.79 12.46
CA ASN A 210 4.77 13.62 13.52
C ASN A 210 5.84 12.57 13.14
N ASP A 211 6.34 12.62 11.89
CA ASP A 211 7.32 11.69 11.32
C ASP A 211 6.91 10.20 11.33
N ILE A 212 5.61 9.92 11.38
CA ILE A 212 5.03 8.58 11.31
C ILE A 212 4.17 8.48 10.06
N VAL A 213 4.27 7.36 9.34
CA VAL A 213 3.32 6.99 8.29
C VAL A 213 2.06 6.43 8.96
N TRP A 214 0.93 7.09 8.73
CA TRP A 214 -0.38 6.67 9.20
C TRP A 214 -1.22 6.14 8.04
N PHE A 215 -2.09 5.17 8.30
CA PHE A 215 -3.07 4.69 7.33
C PHE A 215 -4.46 4.52 7.95
N TRP A 216 -5.46 4.63 7.10
CA TRP A 216 -6.86 4.32 7.40
C TRP A 216 -7.20 2.97 6.76
N PRO A 217 -7.52 1.92 7.54
CA PRO A 217 -7.64 0.53 7.06
C PRO A 217 -8.97 0.26 6.31
N ASN A 218 -9.44 1.22 5.52
CA ASN A 218 -10.65 1.09 4.71
C ASN A 218 -10.49 1.83 3.38
N THR A 219 -10.63 1.10 2.27
CA THR A 219 -10.45 1.60 0.91
C THR A 219 -11.76 2.02 0.23
N SER A 220 -12.88 2.03 0.96
CA SER A 220 -14.16 2.47 0.41
C SER A 220 -14.06 3.91 -0.09
N PRO A 221 -14.67 4.24 -1.25
CA PRO A 221 -14.57 5.58 -1.84
C PRO A 221 -15.02 6.72 -0.93
N GLU A 222 -15.89 6.47 0.03
CA GLU A 222 -16.34 7.42 1.05
C GLU A 222 -15.21 7.94 1.96
N TYR A 223 -14.14 7.17 2.13
CA TYR A 223 -12.98 7.55 2.96
C TYR A 223 -11.83 8.15 2.15
N LYS A 224 -12.00 8.38 0.85
CA LYS A 224 -10.93 8.94 0.00
C LYS A 224 -10.39 10.27 0.55
N ASP A 225 -11.28 11.09 1.09
CA ASP A 225 -10.96 12.41 1.64
C ASP A 225 -11.02 12.44 3.17
N ILE A 226 -10.84 11.29 3.84
CA ILE A 226 -10.95 11.14 5.31
C ILE A 226 -10.08 12.15 6.08
N LEU A 227 -8.93 12.56 5.54
CA LEU A 227 -8.05 13.57 6.15
C LEU A 227 -8.71 14.94 6.35
N SER A 228 -9.77 15.25 5.60
CA SER A 228 -10.53 16.50 5.73
C SER A 228 -11.50 16.48 6.91
N THR A 229 -11.98 15.29 7.31
CA THR A 229 -12.97 15.11 8.37
C THR A 229 -12.35 14.60 9.66
N LYS A 230 -11.38 13.68 9.57
CA LYS A 230 -10.70 13.07 10.71
C LYS A 230 -9.22 12.88 10.40
N ARG A 231 -8.36 13.50 11.21
CA ARG A 231 -6.89 13.37 11.10
C ARG A 231 -6.35 12.33 12.10
N PRO A 232 -5.13 11.80 11.87
CA PRO A 232 -4.46 11.01 12.88
C PRO A 232 -4.30 11.77 14.20
N PRO A 233 -4.21 11.07 15.35
CA PRO A 233 -3.89 11.70 16.63
C PRO A 233 -2.65 12.59 16.52
N TYR A 234 -2.77 13.84 17.00
CA TYR A 234 -1.70 14.82 16.96
C TYR A 234 -1.00 14.91 18.32
N ILE A 235 0.32 14.79 18.32
CA ILE A 235 1.15 14.84 19.53
C ILE A 235 2.06 16.06 19.41
N ALA A 236 1.69 17.15 20.07
CA ALA A 236 2.34 18.45 19.90
C ALA A 236 3.82 18.45 20.31
N GLU A 237 4.17 17.64 21.31
CA GLU A 237 5.51 17.50 21.84
C GLU A 237 6.49 16.96 20.79
N LEU A 238 6.03 16.17 19.81
CA LEU A 238 6.89 15.64 18.75
C LEU A 238 7.31 16.70 17.72
N ASP A 239 6.64 17.85 17.70
CA ASP A 239 6.97 18.97 16.80
C ASP A 239 7.70 20.11 17.54
N ASP A 240 7.84 20.01 18.86
CA ASP A 240 8.64 20.96 19.65
C ASP A 240 10.14 20.73 19.39
N PRO A 241 10.88 21.71 18.84
CA PRO A 241 12.31 21.55 18.57
C PRO A 241 13.16 21.40 19.84
N SER A 242 12.64 21.76 21.01
CA SER A 242 13.30 21.52 22.31
C SER A 242 13.14 20.07 22.79
N TYR A 243 12.16 19.34 22.25
CA TYR A 243 11.91 17.96 22.60
C TYR A 243 12.82 17.02 21.79
N THR A 244 13.62 16.22 22.50
CA THR A 244 14.42 15.18 21.86
C THR A 244 13.54 13.94 21.64
N LYS A 245 13.17 13.69 20.39
CA LYS A 245 12.43 12.48 20.00
C LYS A 245 13.36 11.40 19.45
N SER A 246 13.17 10.18 19.92
CA SER A 246 13.71 8.96 19.33
C SER A 246 12.54 8.06 18.95
N MET A 247 12.44 7.71 17.68
CA MET A 247 11.39 6.81 17.20
C MET A 247 12.00 5.47 16.80
N GLY A 248 11.20 4.42 16.92
CA GLY A 248 11.54 3.09 16.44
C GLY A 248 10.32 2.20 16.48
N ASN A 249 10.32 1.16 15.67
CA ASN A 249 9.28 0.14 15.67
C ASN A 249 9.85 -1.20 16.15
N ARG A 250 9.08 -1.93 16.96
CA ARG A 250 9.43 -3.29 17.39
C ARG A 250 8.16 -4.14 17.46
N GLU A 251 8.23 -5.32 16.84
CA GLU A 251 7.20 -6.33 16.99
C GLU A 251 7.38 -7.06 18.33
N PHE A 252 6.29 -7.18 19.08
CA PHE A 252 6.23 -7.98 20.29
C PHE A 252 5.44 -9.26 19.98
N PRO A 253 5.96 -10.46 20.31
CA PRO A 253 5.29 -11.73 20.06
C PRO A 253 4.19 -12.00 21.12
N PHE A 254 3.29 -11.05 21.29
CA PHE A 254 2.16 -11.15 22.20
C PHE A 254 0.87 -10.91 21.43
N GLY A 255 -0.12 -11.79 21.59
CA GLY A 255 -1.42 -11.63 20.94
C GLY A 255 -2.19 -10.49 21.59
N TYR A 256 -2.77 -9.60 20.79
CA TYR A 256 -3.88 -8.77 21.26
C TYR A 256 -5.08 -9.70 21.43
N ALA A 257 -5.34 -10.10 22.68
CA ALA A 257 -6.41 -11.02 23.06
C ALA A 257 -7.80 -10.41 22.81
#